data_AF-A0A7X6US32-F1
#
_entry.id   AF-A0A7X6US32-F1
#
_cell.length_a   1.000
_cell.length_b   1.000
_cell.length_c   1.000
_cell.angle_alpha   90.00
_cell.angle_beta   90.00
_cell.angle_gamma   90.00
#
_symmetry.space_group_name_H-M   'P 1'
#
loop_
_entity.id
_entity.type
_entity.pdbx_description
1 polymer ?
#
loop_
_entity_poly.entity_id
_entity_poly.type
_entity_poly.pdbx_seq_one_letter_code
_entity_poly.pdbx_strand_id
1 'polypeptide(L)'
;AVRAVFIVDPESKVRAILYYPLSNGRNMDEVLRLLKAMQHSDEYNIATPADWRPGDDVIVPPPGSCGAAKERLESVDSDVTCLDWFLCLKKCPHKE
;
A
#
# COMPACT_ATOMS: atom_id res chain seq x y z
N ALA A 1 19.38 -24.92 -3.29
CA ALA A 1 19.07 -23.56 -3.76
C ALA A 1 17.67 -23.17 -3.28
N VAL A 2 17.33 -21.90 -3.11
CA VAL A 2 15.98 -21.42 -2.78
C VAL A 2 15.54 -20.43 -3.86
N ARG A 3 14.24 -20.15 -3.99
CA ARG A 3 13.73 -19.17 -4.96
C ARG A 3 13.48 -17.85 -4.24
N ALA A 4 14.45 -16.96 -4.24
CA ALA A 4 14.33 -15.64 -3.64
C ALA A 4 13.95 -14.57 -4.70
N VAL A 5 13.17 -13.58 -4.28
CA VAL A 5 12.92 -12.33 -5.03
C VAL A 5 13.23 -11.18 -4.09
N PHE A 6 14.03 -10.23 -4.57
CA PHE A 6 14.35 -8.98 -3.88
C PHE A 6 13.83 -7.83 -4.72
N ILE A 7 13.01 -6.96 -4.13
CA ILE A 7 12.63 -5.70 -4.74
C ILE A 7 13.47 -4.60 -4.11
N VAL A 8 14.26 -3.90 -4.94
CA VAL A 8 15.21 -2.87 -4.52
C VAL A 8 14.79 -1.55 -5.16
N ASP A 9 14.75 -0.48 -4.37
CA ASP A 9 14.37 0.85 -4.85
C ASP A 9 15.57 1.63 -5.44
N PRO A 10 15.35 2.81 -6.06
CA PRO A 10 16.42 3.64 -6.61
C PRO A 10 17.45 4.13 -5.57
N GLU A 11 17.11 4.09 -4.26
CA GLU A 11 18.01 4.43 -3.16
C GLU A 11 18.82 3.22 -2.67
N SER A 12 18.80 2.10 -3.42
CA SER A 12 19.48 0.85 -3.08
C SER A 12 18.99 0.20 -1.77
N LYS A 13 17.76 0.49 -1.34
CA LYS A 13 17.14 -0.14 -0.18
C LYS A 13 16.30 -1.33 -0.62
N VAL A 14 16.39 -2.42 0.13
CA VAL A 14 15.53 -3.59 -0.08
C VAL A 14 14.15 -3.28 0.51
N ARG A 15 13.13 -3.25 -0.36
CA ARG A 15 11.75 -2.90 0.00
C ARG A 15 10.87 -4.12 0.25
N ALA A 16 11.16 -5.24 -0.40
CA ALA A 16 10.47 -6.50 -0.17
C ALA A 16 11.38 -7.70 -0.45
N ILE A 17 11.17 -8.78 0.30
CA ILE A 17 11.87 -10.05 0.11
C ILE A 17 10.85 -11.19 0.15
N LEU A 18 10.84 -12.02 -0.88
CA LEU A 18 10.01 -13.22 -0.94
C LEU A 18 10.90 -14.46 -1.04
N TYR A 19 10.66 -15.46 -0.19
CA TYR A 19 11.39 -16.73 -0.19
C TYR A 19 10.43 -17.90 -0.43
N TYR A 20 10.63 -18.60 -1.54
CA TYR A 20 9.89 -19.82 -1.88
C TYR A 20 10.84 -21.04 -1.86
N PRO A 21 10.36 -22.22 -1.42
CA PRO A 21 11.13 -23.46 -1.55
C PRO A 21 11.26 -23.87 -3.03
N LEU A 22 12.21 -24.77 -3.34
CA LEU A 22 12.43 -25.22 -4.72
C LEU A 22 11.22 -25.89 -5.36
N SER A 23 10.44 -26.60 -4.53
CA SER A 23 9.25 -27.36 -4.92
C SER A 23 8.08 -26.49 -5.38
N ASN A 24 8.07 -25.19 -5.07
CA ASN A 24 6.93 -24.33 -5.31
C ASN A 24 7.28 -23.20 -6.27
N GLY A 25 6.46 -23.03 -7.31
CA GLY A 25 6.55 -21.92 -8.25
C GLY A 25 6.22 -20.58 -7.57
N ARG A 26 6.82 -19.50 -8.08
CA ARG A 26 6.48 -18.13 -7.67
C ARG A 26 5.23 -17.68 -8.42
N ASN A 27 4.46 -16.80 -7.80
CA ASN A 27 3.41 -16.05 -8.48
C ASN A 27 4.00 -14.71 -8.97
N MET A 28 4.20 -14.57 -10.29
CA MET A 28 4.76 -13.34 -10.86
C MET A 28 3.76 -12.19 -10.89
N ASP A 29 2.45 -12.48 -10.93
CA ASP A 29 1.42 -11.44 -10.86
C ASP A 29 1.45 -10.75 -9.49
N GLU A 30 1.74 -11.50 -8.42
CA GLU A 30 1.91 -10.93 -7.09
C GLU A 30 3.16 -10.06 -6.98
N VAL A 31 4.26 -10.46 -7.61
CA VAL A 31 5.47 -9.63 -7.68
C VAL A 31 5.18 -8.31 -8.40
N LEU A 32 4.43 -8.35 -9.51
CA LEU A 32 4.01 -7.15 -10.24
C LEU A 32 3.04 -6.29 -9.42
N ARG A 33 2.05 -6.91 -8.76
CA ARG A 33 1.09 -6.21 -7.89
C ARG A 33 1.81 -5.47 -6.77
N LEU A 34 2.73 -6.14 -6.08
CA LEU A 34 3.52 -5.55 -5.00
C LEU A 34 4.40 -4.40 -5.49
N LEU A 35 5.05 -4.55 -6.66
CA LEU A 35 5.83 -3.47 -7.27
C LEU A 35 4.96 -2.23 -7.53
N LYS A 36 3.80 -2.41 -8.18
CA LYS A 36 2.86 -1.30 -8.44
C LYS A 36 2.38 -0.65 -7.15
N ALA A 37 2.02 -1.45 -6.15
CA ALA A 37 1.59 -0.97 -4.84
C ALA A 37 2.66 -0.08 -4.19
N MET A 38 3.92 -0.51 -4.19
CA MET A 38 5.02 0.30 -3.64
C MET A 38 5.24 1.61 -4.41
N GLN A 39 5.19 1.57 -5.75
CA GLN A 39 5.29 2.77 -6.57
C GLN A 39 4.16 3.77 -6.27
N HIS A 40 2.92 3.29 -6.15
CA HIS A 40 1.78 4.15 -5.83
C HIS A 40 1.86 4.70 -4.40
N SER A 41 2.26 3.87 -3.44
CA SER A 41 2.46 4.31 -2.05
C SER A 41 3.49 5.43 -1.96
N ASP A 42 4.60 5.31 -2.67
CA ASP A 42 5.67 6.31 -2.67
C ASP A 42 5.25 7.60 -3.41
N GLU A 43 4.56 7.49 -4.56
CA GLU A 43 4.14 8.64 -5.36
C GLU A 43 3.03 9.48 -4.70
N TYR A 44 2.01 8.82 -4.14
CA TYR A 44 0.82 9.49 -3.63
C TYR A 44 0.77 9.61 -2.11
N ASN A 45 1.80 9.11 -1.40
CA ASN A 45 1.86 9.05 0.05
C ASN A 45 0.61 8.36 0.65
N ILE A 46 0.29 7.18 0.11
CA ILE A 46 -0.87 6.35 0.50
C ILE A 46 -0.43 4.96 0.94
N ALA A 47 -1.31 4.25 1.65
CA ALA A 47 -1.12 2.84 1.96
C ALA A 47 -2.11 1.97 1.15
N THR A 48 -1.64 0.82 0.68
CA THR A 48 -2.50 -0.13 -0.05
C THR A 48 -3.09 -1.17 0.91
N PRO A 49 -4.42 -1.40 0.94
CA PRO A 49 -5.03 -2.44 1.75
C PRO A 49 -4.62 -3.86 1.34
N ALA A 50 -5.11 -4.85 2.10
CA ALA A 50 -4.97 -6.25 1.75
C ALA A 50 -5.53 -6.53 0.34
N ASP A 51 -4.82 -7.35 -0.43
CA ASP A 51 -5.18 -7.75 -1.80
C ASP A 51 -5.35 -6.61 -2.81
N TRP A 52 -4.94 -5.38 -2.47
CA TRP A 52 -5.11 -4.19 -3.30
C TRP A 52 -4.58 -4.38 -4.72
N ARG A 53 -5.38 -3.89 -5.68
CA ARG A 53 -5.04 -3.78 -7.10
C ARG A 53 -5.23 -2.35 -7.59
N PRO A 54 -4.59 -1.97 -8.71
CA PRO A 54 -4.85 -0.68 -9.35
C PRO A 54 -6.35 -0.48 -9.58
N GLY A 55 -6.87 0.66 -9.11
CA GLY A 55 -8.29 1.01 -9.14
C GLY A 55 -9.03 0.81 -7.81
N ASP A 56 -8.50 -0.02 -6.89
CA ASP A 56 -9.08 -0.20 -5.57
C ASP A 56 -8.81 1.02 -4.68
N ASP A 57 -9.68 1.22 -3.67
CA ASP A 57 -9.52 2.27 -2.67
C ASP A 57 -8.23 2.09 -1.88
N VAL A 58 -7.66 3.22 -1.47
CA VAL A 58 -6.40 3.29 -0.74
C VAL A 58 -6.62 3.81 0.67
N ILE A 59 -5.76 3.38 1.58
CA ILE A 59 -5.77 3.82 2.97
C ILE A 59 -5.03 5.14 3.08
N VAL A 60 -5.66 6.12 3.73
CA VAL A 60 -4.99 7.34 4.15
C VAL A 60 -4.12 7.00 5.37
N PRO A 61 -2.82 7.35 5.38
CA PRO A 61 -1.94 7.02 6.51
C PRO A 61 -2.53 7.46 7.86
N PRO A 62 -2.46 6.61 8.90
CA PRO A 62 -3.06 6.88 10.19
C PRO A 62 -2.42 8.11 10.84
N PRO A 63 -3.20 8.85 11.66
CA PRO A 63 -2.69 10.06 12.28
C PRO A 63 -1.67 9.69 13.35
N GLY A 64 -0.53 10.39 13.38
CA GLY A 64 0.53 10.14 14.36
C GLY A 64 0.28 10.73 15.75
N SER A 65 -0.82 11.46 15.95
CA SER A 65 -1.13 12.13 17.21
C SER A 65 -2.64 12.24 17.45
N CYS A 66 -3.05 12.40 18.71
CA CYS A 66 -4.45 12.57 19.08
C CYS A 66 -5.09 13.83 18.47
N GLY A 67 -4.31 14.89 18.27
CA GLY A 67 -4.79 16.12 17.62
C GLY A 67 -5.16 15.87 16.15
N ALA A 68 -4.28 15.21 15.40
CA ALA A 68 -4.53 14.85 14.00
C ALA A 68 -5.67 13.82 13.86
N ALA A 69 -5.85 12.93 14.84
CA ALA A 69 -6.98 12.00 14.87
C ALA A 69 -8.32 12.73 15.02
N LYS A 70 -8.36 13.75 15.89
CA LYS A 70 -9.55 14.59 16.09
C LYS A 70 -9.85 15.41 14.84
N GLU A 71 -8.84 16.05 14.24
CA GLU A 71 -8.98 16.79 13.00
C GLU A 71 -9.56 15.90 11.89
N ARG A 72 -9.03 14.69 11.70
CA ARG A 72 -9.53 13.72 10.71
C ARG A 72 -11.00 13.33 10.92
N LEU A 73 -11.46 13.20 12.16
CA LEU A 73 -12.86 12.90 12.46
C LEU A 73 -13.77 14.11 12.22
N GLU A 74 -13.24 15.33 12.37
CA GLU A 74 -13.96 16.58 12.17
C GLU A 74 -13.98 17.03 10.70
N SER A 75 -12.92 16.71 9.94
CA SER A 75 -12.69 17.10 8.55
C SER A 75 -13.03 15.98 7.56
N VAL A 76 -14.21 15.38 7.68
CA VAL A 76 -14.62 14.32 6.74
C VAL A 76 -14.96 14.96 5.39
N ASP A 77 -13.95 15.07 4.52
CA ASP A 77 -14.14 15.33 3.10
C ASP A 77 -15.12 14.29 2.51
N SER A 78 -15.97 14.70 1.57
CA SER A 78 -17.01 13.82 0.98
C SER A 78 -16.46 12.55 0.33
N ASP A 79 -15.18 12.56 -0.03
CA ASP A 79 -14.53 11.50 -0.80
C ASP A 79 -13.75 10.51 0.07
N VAL A 80 -13.77 10.68 1.39
CA VAL A 80 -13.06 9.83 2.37
C VAL A 80 -14.08 9.08 3.23
N THR A 81 -14.01 7.75 3.19
CA THR A 81 -14.84 6.88 4.03
C THR A 81 -14.02 6.39 5.22
N CYS A 82 -14.36 6.86 6.42
CA CYS A 82 -13.71 6.42 7.66
C CYS A 82 -14.55 5.37 8.38
N LEU A 83 -13.95 4.20 8.63
CA LEU A 83 -14.52 3.17 9.49
C LEU A 83 -14.20 3.46 10.96
N ASP A 84 -13.02 4.02 11.21
CA ASP A 84 -12.55 4.47 12.52
C ASP A 84 -11.49 5.57 12.33
N TRP A 85 -11.05 6.22 13.42
CA TRP A 85 -10.09 7.33 13.40
C TRP A 85 -8.74 6.97 12.74
N PHE A 86 -8.36 5.69 12.79
CA PHE A 86 -7.12 5.17 12.22
C PHE A 86 -7.31 4.52 10.84
N LEU A 87 -8.55 4.25 10.44
CA LEU A 87 -8.88 3.53 9.21
C LEU A 87 -9.84 4.34 8.35
N CYS A 88 -9.24 5.11 7.45
CA CYS A 88 -9.95 5.87 6.44
C CYS A 88 -9.48 5.45 5.05
N LEU A 89 -10.45 5.23 4.17
CA LEU A 89 -10.26 4.89 2.77
C LEU A 89 -10.59 6.11 1.91
N LYS A 90 -9.84 6.30 0.83
CA LYS A 90 -10.14 7.26 -0.23
C LYS A 90 -9.99 6.59 -1.58
N LYS A 91 -10.66 7.12 -2.59
CA LYS A 91 -10.43 6.67 -3.97
C LYS A 91 -8.97 6.88 -4.36
N CYS A 92 -8.39 5.88 -5.01
CA CYS A 92 -7.03 5.99 -5.54
C CYS A 92 -7.01 7.12 -6.60
N PRO A 93 -6.04 8.05 -6.56
CA PRO A 93 -5.97 9.18 -7.49
C PRO A 93 -5.61 8.80 -8.94
N HIS A 94 -5.53 7.51 -9.30
CA HIS A 94 -5.03 7.06 -10.60
C HIS A 94 -6.02 7.19 -11.76
N LYS A 95 -5.49 7.61 -12.91
CA LYS A 95 -5.93 7.13 -14.24
C LYS A 95 -5.00 5.97 -14.61
N GLU A 96 -5.59 4.80 -14.83
CA GLU A 96 -5.04 3.53 -15.40
C GLU A 96 -3.60 3.08 -15.06
#